data_AF-A0A6J8BZJ4-F1
#
_entry.id   AF-A0A6J8BZJ4-F1
#
_cell.length_a   1.000
_cell.length_b   1.000
_cell.length_c   1.000
_cell.angle_alpha   90.00
_cell.angle_beta   90.00
_cell.angle_gamma   90.00
#
_symmetry.space_group_name_H-M   'P 1'
#
loop_
_entity.id
_entity.type
_entity.pdbx_description
1 polymer ?
#
loop_
_entity_poly.entity_id
_entity_poly.type
_entity_poly.pdbx_seq_one_letter_code
_entity_poly.pdbx_strand_id
1 'polypeptide(L)'
;MSCISLNVIAKTVILLYEYFRNSGCAEIIGDHFITAPTHDLAEALVKRNATVYLYNFEYRSEFQRKDEGVVHGSEIFYLCGFPMTGHPTFLYGEKDRKTAKMLMHLWANFVKNGLPSLVPHKEFHMAPYSLHRKQYSNIFDGEMVPKVEVNANYKDKKDTFLE
;
A
#
# COMPACT_ATOMS: atom_id res chain seq x y z
N MET A 1 12.29 -21.41 -4.07
CA MET A 1 11.41 -20.34 -3.56
C MET A 1 10.75 -19.70 -4.76
N SER A 2 9.55 -20.13 -5.11
CA SER A 2 8.80 -19.59 -6.25
C SER A 2 8.35 -18.18 -5.91
N CYS A 3 9.01 -17.19 -6.52
CA CYS A 3 8.55 -15.81 -6.56
C CYS A 3 7.08 -15.83 -7.00
N ILE A 4 6.20 -15.26 -6.18
CA ILE A 4 4.77 -15.10 -6.48
C ILE A 4 4.69 -14.50 -7.89
N SER A 5 4.17 -15.28 -8.83
CA SER A 5 4.14 -14.91 -10.24
C SER A 5 3.49 -13.53 -10.36
N LEU A 6 4.18 -12.57 -10.98
CA LEU A 6 3.73 -11.20 -11.27
C LEU A 6 2.30 -11.14 -11.86
N ASN A 7 1.82 -12.24 -12.43
CA ASN A 7 0.45 -12.39 -12.93
C ASN A 7 -0.65 -12.33 -11.86
N VAL A 8 -0.34 -12.59 -10.58
CA VAL A 8 -1.31 -12.41 -9.47
C VAL A 8 -1.41 -10.93 -9.06
N ILE A 9 -0.30 -10.19 -9.17
CA ILE A 9 -0.23 -8.74 -8.89
C ILE A 9 -1.09 -7.96 -9.91
N ALA A 10 -1.20 -8.46 -11.15
CA ALA A 10 -1.94 -7.83 -12.23
C ALA A 10 -3.49 -7.87 -12.09
N LYS A 11 -4.03 -8.61 -11.10
CA LYS A 11 -5.47 -8.67 -10.84
C LYS A 11 -5.85 -8.05 -9.51
N THR A 12 -5.56 -6.76 -9.36
CA THR A 12 -6.42 -5.84 -8.58
C THR A 12 -5.92 -5.38 -7.21
N VAL A 13 -4.64 -5.04 -7.11
CA VAL A 13 -4.16 -4.19 -6.02
C VAL A 13 -3.22 -3.16 -6.61
N ILE A 14 -3.63 -1.89 -6.58
CA ILE A 14 -2.82 -0.81 -7.13
C ILE A 14 -2.29 0.02 -5.98
N LEU A 15 -0.98 0.24 -6.03
CA LEU A 15 -0.16 0.77 -4.95
C LEU A 15 -0.12 2.29 -5.05
N LEU A 16 -0.61 2.98 -4.02
CA LEU A 16 -0.44 4.42 -3.86
C LEU A 16 0.82 4.68 -3.03
N TYR A 17 1.71 5.57 -3.53
CA TYR A 17 2.99 5.92 -2.90
C TYR A 17 3.24 7.42 -2.90
N GLU A 18 3.86 7.90 -1.82
CA GLU A 18 4.64 9.13 -1.80
C GLU A 18 6.12 8.83 -1.57
N TYR A 19 7.01 9.46 -2.34
CA TYR A 19 8.47 9.39 -2.19
C TYR A 19 9.10 10.79 -2.19
N PHE A 20 10.08 10.94 -1.31
CA PHE A 20 11.15 11.95 -1.21
C PHE A 20 10.78 13.37 -0.77
N ARG A 21 11.30 13.74 0.42
CA ARG A 21 11.64 15.09 0.92
C ARG A 21 10.66 16.21 0.54
N ASN A 22 9.97 16.79 1.53
CA ASN A 22 9.27 18.10 1.57
C ASN A 22 9.72 19.13 0.51
N SER A 23 9.46 18.86 -0.76
CA SER A 23 9.85 19.64 -1.92
C SER A 23 8.81 19.31 -2.97
N GLY A 24 8.10 20.32 -3.47
CA GLY A 24 6.96 20.11 -4.36
C GLY A 24 7.30 19.27 -5.59
N CYS A 25 8.57 19.26 -6.04
CA CYS A 25 9.01 18.50 -7.21
C CYS A 25 8.85 16.98 -7.06
N ALA A 26 9.24 16.41 -5.92
CA ALA A 26 9.18 14.97 -5.72
C ALA A 26 7.73 14.48 -5.60
N GLU A 27 6.88 15.29 -4.97
CA GLU A 27 5.45 15.03 -4.89
C GLU A 27 4.78 15.07 -6.27
N ILE A 28 5.09 16.07 -7.10
CA ILE A 28 4.56 16.16 -8.48
C ILE A 28 5.00 14.95 -9.32
N ILE A 29 6.26 14.53 -9.21
CA ILE A 29 6.76 13.35 -9.94
C ILE A 29 6.03 12.09 -9.47
N GLY A 30 5.89 11.89 -8.16
CA GLY A 30 5.13 10.76 -7.61
C GLY A 30 3.67 10.77 -8.05
N ASP A 31 3.03 11.93 -8.02
CA ASP A 31 1.64 12.08 -8.42
C ASP A 31 1.44 11.77 -9.91
N HIS A 32 2.31 12.27 -10.78
CA HIS A 32 2.23 12.05 -12.22
C HIS A 32 2.54 10.61 -12.65
N PHE A 33 3.56 9.97 -12.07
CA PHE A 33 4.00 8.65 -12.54
C PHE A 33 3.35 7.48 -11.79
N ILE A 34 2.82 7.69 -10.58
CA ILE A 34 2.32 6.62 -9.72
C ILE A 34 0.87 6.85 -9.32
N THR A 35 0.57 7.95 -8.61
CA THR A 35 -0.75 8.17 -8.00
C THR A 35 -1.87 8.31 -9.03
N ALA A 36 -1.77 9.28 -9.94
CA ALA A 36 -2.84 9.55 -10.91
C ALA A 36 -3.09 8.35 -11.85
N PRO A 37 -2.05 7.74 -12.48
CA PRO A 37 -2.26 6.55 -13.30
C PRO A 37 -2.84 5.37 -12.53
N THR A 38 -2.55 5.26 -11.22
CA THR A 38 -3.13 4.24 -10.34
C THR A 38 -4.63 4.45 -10.15
N HIS A 39 -5.06 5.70 -9.91
CA HIS A 39 -6.46 6.03 -9.81
C HIS A 39 -7.20 5.79 -11.14
N ASP A 40 -6.62 6.22 -12.27
CA ASP A 40 -7.20 5.98 -13.60
C ASP A 40 -7.39 4.48 -13.88
N LEU A 41 -6.39 3.67 -13.54
CA LEU A 41 -6.48 2.23 -13.69
C LEU A 41 -7.55 1.63 -12.75
N ALA A 42 -7.64 2.08 -11.50
CA ALA A 42 -8.66 1.65 -10.56
C ALA A 42 -10.07 1.95 -11.09
N GLU A 43 -10.29 3.17 -11.58
CA GLU A 43 -11.55 3.57 -12.17
C GLU A 43 -11.88 2.75 -13.42
N ALA A 44 -10.91 2.55 -14.32
CA ALA A 44 -11.11 1.76 -15.54
C ALA A 44 -11.46 0.30 -15.23
N LEU A 45 -10.85 -0.29 -14.20
CA LEU A 45 -11.15 -1.65 -13.75
C LEU A 45 -12.54 -1.75 -13.12
N VAL A 46 -12.92 -0.82 -12.24
CA VAL A 46 -14.26 -0.79 -11.66
C VAL A 46 -15.34 -0.58 -12.72
N LYS A 47 -15.12 0.29 -13.71
CA LYS A 47 -16.02 0.48 -14.87
C LYS A 47 -16.22 -0.81 -15.68
N ARG A 48 -15.30 -1.79 -15.57
CA ARG A 48 -15.38 -3.13 -16.17
C ARG A 48 -15.87 -4.20 -15.20
N ASN A 49 -16.51 -3.81 -14.10
CA ASN A 49 -17.03 -4.70 -13.04
C ASN A 49 -15.96 -5.54 -12.34
N ALA A 50 -14.70 -5.09 -12.31
CA ALA A 50 -13.68 -5.69 -11.46
C ALA A 50 -13.79 -5.14 -10.03
N THR A 51 -13.67 -6.02 -9.02
CA THR A 51 -13.64 -5.62 -7.61
C THR A 51 -12.27 -5.08 -7.25
N VAL A 52 -12.13 -3.77 -7.06
CA VAL A 52 -10.85 -3.09 -6.77
C VAL A 52 -10.59 -2.87 -5.30
N TYR A 53 -9.37 -3.11 -4.82
CA TYR A 53 -8.92 -2.73 -3.48
C TYR A 53 -7.66 -1.86 -3.59
N LEU A 54 -7.73 -0.64 -3.08
CA LEU A 54 -6.60 0.28 -3.05
C LEU A 54 -6.04 0.38 -1.63
N TYR A 55 -4.72 0.46 -1.51
CA TYR A 55 -4.08 0.86 -0.27
C TYR A 55 -2.97 1.87 -0.52
N ASN A 56 -2.70 2.67 0.52
CA ASN A 56 -1.56 3.55 0.63
C ASN A 56 -0.65 3.03 1.75
N PHE A 57 0.65 2.93 1.50
CA PHE A 57 1.62 2.41 2.46
C PHE A 57 2.49 3.56 2.98
N GLU A 58 2.15 4.04 4.17
CA GLU A 58 2.80 5.15 4.88
C GLU A 58 3.64 4.68 6.07
N TYR A 59 3.83 3.38 6.23
CA TYR A 59 4.66 2.87 7.31
C TYR A 59 6.15 3.14 7.03
N ARG A 60 6.81 3.81 7.99
CA ARG A 60 8.25 4.07 7.98
C ARG A 60 8.92 3.30 9.11
N SER A 61 9.97 2.56 8.78
CA SER A 61 10.79 1.88 9.79
C SER A 61 11.49 2.90 10.70
N GLU A 62 11.65 2.54 11.98
CA GLU A 62 12.44 3.31 12.94
C GLU A 62 13.94 3.38 12.57
N PHE A 63 14.42 2.43 11.77
CA PHE A 63 15.81 2.39 11.28
C PHE A 63 16.03 3.21 10.01
N GLN A 64 14.96 3.75 9.41
CA GLN A 64 15.08 4.63 8.25
C GLN A 64 15.52 6.03 8.69
N ARG A 65 16.21 6.75 7.80
CA ARG A 65 16.62 8.13 8.06
C ARG A 65 15.40 9.03 8.29
N LYS A 66 15.44 9.85 9.34
CA LYS A 66 14.30 10.67 9.77
C LYS A 66 13.92 11.77 8.77
N ASP A 67 14.88 12.22 7.97
CA ASP A 67 14.70 13.23 6.91
C ASP A 67 14.09 12.66 5.63
N GLU A 68 13.91 11.34 5.57
CA GLU A 68 13.25 10.64 4.47
C GLU A 68 11.78 10.35 4.83
N GLY A 69 10.90 10.59 3.85
CA GLY A 69 9.55 10.02 3.84
C GLY A 69 9.60 8.50 3.60
N VAL A 70 8.47 7.85 3.39
CA VAL A 70 8.48 6.40 3.11
C VAL A 70 9.22 6.11 1.81
N VAL A 71 10.10 5.11 1.82
CA VAL A 71 10.91 4.76 0.65
C VAL A 71 10.06 4.00 -0.37
N HIS A 72 10.11 4.41 -1.64
CA HIS A 72 9.42 3.74 -2.73
C HIS A 72 9.90 2.30 -2.88
N GLY A 73 8.96 1.36 -3.04
CA GLY A 73 9.25 -0.06 -3.12
C GLY A 73 9.65 -0.69 -1.78
N SER A 74 9.65 0.06 -0.68
CA SER A 74 10.01 -0.47 0.63
C SER A 74 9.04 -1.56 1.09
N GLU A 75 7.74 -1.42 0.81
CA GLU A 75 6.69 -2.40 1.13
C GLU A 75 6.97 -3.77 0.52
N ILE A 76 7.61 -3.83 -0.65
CA ILE A 76 7.89 -5.09 -1.34
C ILE A 76 8.76 -5.95 -0.41
N PHE A 77 9.69 -5.32 0.31
CA PHE A 77 10.51 -6.05 1.27
C PHE A 77 9.70 -6.59 2.46
N TYR A 78 8.67 -5.84 2.91
CA TYR A 78 7.74 -6.31 3.94
C TYR A 78 6.90 -7.48 3.44
N LEU A 79 6.38 -7.38 2.21
CA LEU A 79 5.57 -8.43 1.59
C LEU A 79 6.39 -9.70 1.31
N CYS A 80 7.67 -9.56 0.96
CA CYS A 80 8.61 -10.66 0.80
C CYS A 80 9.10 -11.25 2.13
N GLY A 81 8.77 -10.61 3.26
CA GLY A 81 9.05 -11.13 4.60
C GLY A 81 10.46 -10.86 5.13
N PHE A 82 11.20 -9.94 4.53
CA PHE A 82 12.53 -9.57 5.01
C PHE A 82 12.58 -9.09 6.48
N PRO A 83 11.54 -8.44 7.04
CA PRO A 83 11.55 -8.10 8.47
C PRO A 83 11.68 -9.30 9.41
N MET A 84 11.28 -10.52 8.98
CA MET A 84 11.44 -11.72 9.80
C MET A 84 12.75 -12.46 9.55
N THR A 85 13.26 -12.44 8.31
CA THR A 85 14.46 -13.20 7.91
C THR A 85 15.74 -12.38 7.91
N GLY A 86 15.63 -11.05 7.97
CA GLY A 86 16.74 -10.10 7.80
C GLY A 86 17.03 -9.79 6.34
N HIS A 87 17.67 -8.65 6.08
CA HIS A 87 18.14 -8.20 4.77
C HIS A 87 19.58 -7.67 4.88
N PRO A 88 20.48 -7.86 3.89
CA PRO A 88 21.87 -7.41 3.98
C PRO A 88 22.03 -5.90 4.16
N THR A 89 21.09 -5.11 3.63
CA THR A 89 21.17 -3.64 3.61
C THR A 89 20.21 -2.96 4.59
N PHE A 90 19.13 -3.63 5.00
CA PHE A 90 18.07 -3.01 5.79
C PHE A 90 18.01 -3.63 7.18
N LEU A 91 17.88 -2.77 8.18
CA LEU A 91 17.63 -3.16 9.56
C LEU A 91 16.12 -3.15 9.82
N TYR A 92 15.66 -4.11 10.60
CA TYR A 92 14.25 -4.26 10.95
C TYR A 92 14.10 -4.55 12.44
N GLY A 93 13.08 -3.93 13.03
CA GLY A 93 12.69 -4.10 14.43
C GLY A 93 11.38 -4.84 14.58
N GLU A 94 10.88 -4.85 15.81
CA GLU A 94 9.66 -5.57 16.14
C GLU A 94 8.42 -4.92 15.49
N LYS A 95 8.40 -3.59 15.35
CA LYS A 95 7.34 -2.90 14.60
C LYS A 95 7.34 -3.33 13.13
N ASP A 96 8.51 -3.42 12.52
CA ASP A 96 8.64 -3.82 11.11
C ASP A 96 8.12 -5.24 10.88
N ARG A 97 8.43 -6.15 11.81
CA ARG A 97 7.92 -7.54 11.81
C ARG A 97 6.41 -7.58 11.92
N LYS A 98 5.80 -6.74 12.78
CA LYS A 98 4.35 -6.63 12.90
C LYS A 98 3.73 -6.07 11.62
N THR A 99 4.35 -5.07 11.00
CA THR A 99 3.87 -4.48 9.74
C THR A 99 3.92 -5.51 8.61
N ALA A 100 5.03 -6.23 8.48
CA ALA A 100 5.15 -7.30 7.48
C ALA A 100 4.10 -8.38 7.67
N LYS A 101 3.89 -8.85 8.91
CA LYS A 101 2.83 -9.84 9.20
C LYS A 101 1.44 -9.33 8.81
N MET A 102 1.12 -8.08 9.15
CA MET A 102 -0.16 -7.48 8.79
C MET A 102 -0.34 -7.40 7.27
N LEU A 103 0.68 -6.90 6.55
CA LEU A 103 0.65 -6.76 5.09
C LEU A 103 0.54 -8.13 4.41
N MET A 104 1.40 -9.09 4.75
CA MET A 104 1.35 -10.45 4.21
C MET A 104 0.02 -11.14 4.47
N HIS A 105 -0.60 -10.91 5.64
CA HIS A 105 -1.89 -11.51 5.95
C HIS A 105 -3.04 -10.94 5.10
N LEU A 106 -3.06 -9.62 4.88
CA LEU A 106 -3.98 -8.98 3.94
C LEU A 106 -3.83 -9.57 2.53
N TRP A 107 -2.59 -9.67 2.05
CA TRP A 107 -2.28 -10.22 0.72
C TRP A 107 -2.60 -11.72 0.63
N ALA A 108 -2.28 -12.51 1.64
CA ALA A 108 -2.57 -13.95 1.66
C ALA A 108 -4.08 -14.22 1.63
N ASN A 109 -4.87 -13.44 2.39
CA ASN A 109 -6.31 -13.55 2.36
C ASN A 109 -6.88 -13.12 0.99
N PHE A 110 -6.39 -12.02 0.41
CA PHE A 110 -6.78 -11.61 -0.94
C PHE A 110 -6.52 -12.72 -1.97
N VAL A 111 -5.33 -13.34 -1.95
CA VAL A 111 -5.00 -14.46 -2.86
C VAL A 111 -5.90 -15.67 -2.60
N LYS A 112 -6.24 -15.95 -1.34
CA LYS A 112 -7.03 -17.11 -0.96
C LYS A 112 -8.51 -16.99 -1.30
N ASN A 113 -9.12 -15.82 -1.10
CA ASN A 113 -10.58 -15.66 -1.17
C ASN A 113 -11.05 -14.37 -1.86
N GLY A 114 -10.14 -13.56 -2.40
CA GLY A 114 -10.46 -12.31 -3.08
C GLY A 114 -10.76 -11.13 -2.17
N LEU A 115 -10.67 -11.28 -0.84
CA LEU A 115 -10.93 -10.22 0.14
C LEU A 115 -9.69 -9.97 1.02
N PRO A 116 -8.99 -8.84 0.86
CA PRO A 116 -7.89 -8.51 1.75
C PRO A 116 -8.44 -8.20 3.15
N SER A 117 -8.12 -9.05 4.12
CA SER A 117 -8.68 -8.98 5.48
C SER A 117 -7.68 -9.45 6.52
N LEU A 118 -7.90 -9.06 7.78
CA LEU A 118 -7.10 -9.49 8.93
C LEU A 118 -7.78 -10.59 9.75
N VAL A 119 -8.91 -11.11 9.28
CA VAL A 119 -9.64 -12.22 9.92
C VAL A 119 -8.78 -13.49 9.84
N PRO A 120 -8.73 -14.32 10.91
CA PRO A 120 -9.45 -14.18 12.18
C PRO A 120 -8.69 -13.38 13.27
N HIS A 121 -7.52 -12.82 12.98
CA HIS A 121 -6.69 -12.14 13.97
C HIS A 121 -7.23 -10.77 14.38
N LYS A 122 -7.95 -10.10 13.47
CA LYS A 122 -8.60 -8.81 13.71
C LYS A 122 -9.82 -8.70 12.79
N GLU A 123 -10.93 -8.21 13.34
CA GLU A 123 -12.13 -7.86 12.58
C GLU A 123 -11.86 -6.61 11.70
N PHE A 124 -11.23 -6.84 10.56
CA PHE A 124 -10.92 -5.82 9.55
C PHE A 124 -10.88 -6.44 8.16
N HIS A 125 -11.45 -5.73 7.19
CA HIS A 125 -11.29 -5.98 5.76
C HIS A 125 -11.14 -4.65 5.03
N MET A 126 -10.39 -4.68 3.92
CA MET A 126 -10.32 -3.52 3.04
C MET A 126 -11.69 -3.29 2.39
N ALA A 127 -12.10 -2.02 2.30
CA ALA A 127 -13.29 -1.66 1.54
C ALA A 127 -12.96 -1.67 0.04
N PRO A 128 -13.87 -2.16 -0.82
CA PRO A 128 -13.66 -2.08 -2.26
C PRO A 128 -13.71 -0.62 -2.72
N TYR A 129 -12.81 -0.27 -3.64
CA TYR A 129 -12.82 0.99 -4.35
C TYR A 129 -14.09 1.12 -5.19
N SER A 130 -14.65 2.33 -5.20
CA SER A 130 -15.82 2.66 -6.01
C SER A 130 -15.71 4.10 -6.51
N LEU A 131 -16.33 4.38 -7.67
CA LEU A 131 -16.32 5.73 -8.26
C LEU A 131 -16.99 6.79 -7.37
N HIS A 132 -17.90 6.38 -6.48
CA HIS A 132 -18.66 7.29 -5.61
C HIS A 132 -17.90 7.68 -4.34
N ARG A 133 -17.21 6.72 -3.72
CA ARG A 133 -16.55 6.92 -2.42
C ARG A 133 -15.02 6.94 -2.50
N LYS A 134 -14.44 6.50 -3.63
CA LYS A 134 -13.00 6.41 -3.89
C LYS A 134 -12.20 5.92 -2.67
N GLN A 135 -12.65 4.79 -2.10
CA GLN A 135 -12.13 4.28 -0.84
C GLN A 135 -10.77 3.62 -1.03
N TYR A 136 -9.89 3.81 -0.06
CA TYR A 136 -8.61 3.13 0.02
C TYR A 136 -8.29 2.78 1.47
N SER A 137 -7.41 1.82 1.71
CA SER A 137 -6.92 1.53 3.06
C SER A 137 -5.57 2.17 3.30
N ASN A 138 -5.43 2.93 4.39
CA ASN A 138 -4.15 3.52 4.75
C ASN A 138 -3.41 2.60 5.75
N ILE A 139 -2.17 2.22 5.45
CA ILE A 139 -1.31 1.43 6.33
C ILE A 139 -0.19 2.33 6.84
N PHE A 140 -0.15 2.59 8.15
CA PHE A 140 0.75 3.59 8.72
C PHE A 140 1.30 3.18 10.09
N ASP A 141 2.34 3.88 10.56
CA ASP A 141 2.91 3.67 11.89
C ASP A 141 1.96 4.19 12.97
N GLY A 142 1.55 3.30 13.88
CA GLY A 142 0.84 3.67 15.10
C GLY A 142 1.79 3.66 16.30
N GLU A 143 1.39 4.32 17.40
CA GLU A 143 2.24 4.46 18.59
C GLU A 143 2.92 3.16 19.03
N MET A 144 2.14 2.07 19.18
CA MET A 144 2.64 0.77 19.64
C MET A 144 2.61 -0.36 18.58
N VAL A 145 1.73 -0.24 17.60
CA VAL A 145 1.51 -1.25 16.55
C VAL A 145 1.14 -0.56 15.24
N PRO A 146 1.53 -1.13 14.08
CA PRO A 146 1.07 -0.62 12.80
C PRO A 146 -0.44 -0.68 12.70
N LYS A 147 -1.03 0.31 12.04
CA LYS A 147 -2.47 0.44 11.87
C LYS A 147 -2.84 0.31 10.41
N VAL A 148 -4.07 -0.15 10.20
CA VAL A 148 -4.74 -0.09 8.91
C VAL A 148 -6.15 0.43 9.14
N GLU A 149 -6.56 1.40 8.34
CA GLU A 149 -7.88 2.02 8.39
C GLU A 149 -8.38 2.31 6.97
N VAL A 150 -9.70 2.44 6.80
CA VAL A 150 -10.31 2.77 5.51
C VAL A 150 -10.57 4.28 5.45
N ASN A 151 -9.96 4.92 4.46
CA ASN A 151 -10.14 6.34 4.13
C ASN A 151 -10.77 6.48 2.74
N ALA A 152 -11.01 7.72 2.32
CA ALA A 152 -11.63 8.07 1.05
C ALA A 152 -10.93 9.28 0.41
N ASN A 153 -11.06 9.42 -0.91
CA ASN A 153 -10.62 10.59 -1.67
C ASN A 153 -9.13 10.88 -1.51
N TYR A 154 -8.28 9.85 -1.68
CA TYR A 154 -6.84 10.03 -1.68
C TYR A 154 -6.45 10.99 -2.80
N LYS A 155 -5.86 12.13 -2.45
CA LYS A 155 -5.32 13.13 -3.40
C LYS A 155 -6.22 13.58 -4.57
N ASP A 156 -7.54 13.38 -4.49
CA ASP A 156 -8.51 13.70 -5.57
C ASP A 156 -8.39 15.11 -6.18
N LYS A 157 -7.94 16.10 -5.40
CA LYS A 157 -7.77 17.48 -5.89
C LYS A 157 -6.54 17.67 -6.78
N LYS A 158 -5.53 16.79 -6.69
CA LYS A 158 -4.26 16.91 -7.42
C LYS A 158 -4.33 16.26 -8.80
N ASP A 159 -5.16 15.23 -8.94
CA ASP A 159 -5.35 14.51 -10.21
C ASP A 159 -5.94 15.43 -11.30
N THR A 160 -6.84 16.36 -10.94
CA THR A 160 -7.41 17.34 -11.90
C THR A 160 -6.42 18.37 -12.47
N PHE A 161 -5.20 18.47 -11.93
CA PHE A 161 -4.17 19.40 -12.44
C PHE A 161 -3.23 18.76 -13.47
N LEU A 162 -3.35 17.45 -13.67
CA LEU A 162 -2.44 16.66 -14.51
C LEU A 162 -3.07 16.20 -15.84
N GLU A 163 -4.33 16.57 -16.10
CA GLU A 163 -5.01 16.49 -17.40
C GLU A 163 -4.77 17.75 -18.24
#